data_AF-A0A6V7QJ82-F1
#
_entry.id   AF-A0A6V7QJ82-F1
#
_cell.length_a   1.000
_cell.length_b   1.000
_cell.length_c   1.000
_cell.angle_alpha   90.00
_cell.angle_beta   90.00
_cell.angle_gamma   90.00
#
_symmetry.space_group_name_H-M   'P 1'
#
loop_
_entity.id
_entity.type
_entity.pdbx_description
1 polymer ?
#
loop_
_entity_poly.entity_id
_entity_poly.type
_entity_poly.pdbx_seq_one_letter_code
_entity_poly.pdbx_strand_id
1 'polypeptide(L)'
;MILNETLRLYPPAVATIRRAKADVELGGYVIPRDTEVLIPIMGVHHDARLWGPDAAQFNPGRFAEGVARAARHPTAFIPFGLGARMCIGQNLALLEAKLTVAIILQRFAFRLAPTYVHAPTVLMLLYPQYGAPVVFRPLPPDPSDPPAAPRCR
;
A
#
# COMPACT_ATOMS: atom_id res chain seq x y z
N MET A 1 -3.11 -9.17 -4.78
CA MET A 1 -3.61 -8.12 -5.69
C MET A 1 -4.16 -6.94 -4.93
N ILE A 2 -5.22 -7.09 -4.12
CA ILE A 2 -5.85 -6.00 -3.35
C ILE A 2 -4.82 -5.17 -2.56
N LEU A 3 -3.99 -5.82 -1.74
CA LEU A 3 -2.97 -5.12 -0.94
C LEU A 3 -1.97 -4.32 -1.80
N ASN A 4 -1.61 -4.82 -2.99
CA ASN A 4 -0.68 -4.10 -3.85
C ASN A 4 -1.31 -2.81 -4.39
N GLU A 5 -2.57 -2.87 -4.82
CA GLU A 5 -3.29 -1.70 -5.31
C GLU A 5 -3.56 -0.70 -4.18
N THR A 6 -3.82 -1.19 -2.96
CA THR A 6 -3.90 -0.33 -1.77
C THR A 6 -2.58 0.38 -1.53
N LEU A 7 -1.46 -0.33 -1.56
CA LEU A 7 -0.12 0.25 -1.37
C LEU A 7 0.30 1.20 -2.51
N ARG A 8 -0.26 1.04 -3.71
CA ARG A 8 -0.04 1.95 -4.83
C ARG A 8 -0.75 3.29 -4.60
N LEU A 9 -2.04 3.24 -4.27
CA LEU A 9 -2.83 4.47 -4.05
C LEU A 9 -2.49 5.14 -2.72
N TYR A 10 -2.17 4.36 -1.70
CA TYR A 10 -1.94 4.86 -0.34
C TYR A 10 -0.65 4.27 0.26
N PRO A 11 0.52 4.58 -0.30
CA PRO A 11 1.79 4.12 0.25
C PRO A 11 2.03 4.77 1.63
N PRO A 12 2.48 4.02 2.66
CA PRO A 12 2.77 4.60 3.97
C PRO A 12 3.80 5.74 3.91
N ALA A 13 4.84 5.59 3.09
CA ALA A 13 5.80 6.64 2.79
C ALA A 13 5.49 7.27 1.42
N VAL A 14 5.15 8.56 1.41
CA VAL A 14 4.73 9.28 0.19
C VAL A 14 5.90 9.73 -0.68
N ALA A 15 7.08 9.84 -0.08
CA ALA A 15 8.33 10.17 -0.74
C ALA A 15 9.51 9.57 0.05
N THR A 16 10.68 9.49 -0.61
CA THR A 16 11.94 9.15 0.06
C THR A 16 13.06 10.02 -0.49
N ILE A 17 14.04 10.35 0.35
CA ILE A 17 15.19 11.18 -0.05
C ILE A 17 16.44 10.30 -0.16
N ARG A 18 17.28 10.57 -1.15
CA ARG A 18 18.61 9.98 -1.32
C ARG A 18 19.62 11.10 -1.49
N ARG A 19 20.80 10.96 -0.88
CA ARG A 19 21.92 11.87 -1.11
C ARG A 19 22.90 11.26 -2.11
N ALA A 20 23.28 12.02 -3.12
CA ALA A 20 24.32 11.65 -4.07
C ALA A 20 25.67 11.53 -3.34
N LYS A 21 26.32 10.36 -3.44
CA LYS A 21 27.63 10.12 -2.79
C LYS A 21 28.82 10.59 -3.62
N ALA A 22 28.58 10.85 -4.90
CA ALA A 22 29.51 11.38 -5.87
C ALA A 22 28.66 12.10 -6.94
N ASP A 23 29.32 12.85 -7.81
CA ASP A 23 28.68 13.40 -9.00
C ASP A 23 28.11 12.23 -9.83
N VAL A 24 26.82 12.32 -10.20
CA VAL A 24 26.11 11.25 -10.90
C VAL A 24 25.26 11.82 -12.02
N GLU A 25 25.29 11.17 -13.19
CA GLU A 25 24.37 11.51 -14.28
C GLU A 25 23.01 10.83 -14.08
N LEU A 26 21.94 11.62 -14.11
CA LEU A 26 20.56 11.15 -14.00
C LEU A 26 19.68 11.88 -15.01
N GLY A 27 19.14 11.13 -15.98
CA GLY A 27 18.21 11.70 -16.99
C GLY A 27 18.84 12.80 -17.85
N GLY A 28 20.15 12.74 -18.11
CA GLY A 28 20.90 13.75 -18.86
C GLY A 28 21.36 14.96 -18.02
N TYR A 29 21.12 14.95 -16.71
CA TYR A 29 21.59 15.99 -15.78
C TYR A 29 22.70 15.46 -14.89
N VAL A 30 23.74 16.28 -14.66
CA VAL A 30 24.73 16.02 -13.61
C VAL A 30 24.15 16.44 -12.27
N ILE A 31 24.02 15.48 -11.36
CA ILE A 31 23.64 15.70 -9.96
C ILE A 31 24.93 15.73 -9.15
N PRO A 32 25.35 16.89 -8.61
CA PRO A 32 26.58 16.99 -7.83
C PRO A 32 26.54 16.15 -6.57
N ARG A 33 27.71 15.72 -6.11
CA ARG A 33 27.90 15.10 -4.80
C ARG A 33 27.22 15.92 -3.69
N ASP A 34 26.69 15.20 -2.71
CA ASP A 34 25.98 15.70 -1.54
C ASP A 34 24.60 16.35 -1.83
N THR A 35 24.18 16.39 -3.10
CA THR A 35 22.82 16.79 -3.47
C THR A 35 21.78 15.78 -2.97
N GLU A 36 20.70 16.29 -2.37
CA GLU A 36 19.54 15.50 -1.98
C GLU A 36 18.52 15.42 -3.12
N VAL A 37 18.16 14.19 -3.48
CA VAL A 37 17.19 13.87 -4.52
C VAL A 37 15.98 13.25 -3.84
N LEU A 38 14.84 13.94 -3.97
CA LEU A 38 13.54 13.44 -3.51
C LEU A 38 12.91 12.57 -4.59
N ILE A 39 12.52 11.36 -4.21
CA ILE A 39 11.79 10.41 -5.04
C ILE A 39 10.32 10.47 -4.61
N PRO A 40 9.42 11.04 -5.44
CA PRO A 40 8.02 11.22 -5.09
C PRO A 40 7.23 9.92 -5.33
N ILE A 41 7.29 8.98 -4.39
CA ILE A 41 6.64 7.65 -4.47
C ILE A 41 5.16 7.77 -4.86
N MET A 42 4.40 8.61 -4.16
CA MET A 42 2.97 8.80 -4.44
C MET A 42 2.74 9.37 -5.85
N GLY A 43 3.58 10.31 -6.29
CA GLY A 43 3.53 10.87 -7.64
C GLY A 43 3.78 9.82 -8.72
N VAL A 44 4.81 9.00 -8.55
CA VAL A 44 5.11 7.87 -9.45
C VAL A 44 3.95 6.87 -9.48
N HIS A 45 3.30 6.63 -8.35
CA HIS A 45 2.19 5.66 -8.25
C HIS A 45 0.87 6.15 -8.84
N HIS A 46 0.69 7.47 -8.98
CA HIS A 46 -0.51 8.08 -9.60
C HIS A 46 -0.26 8.60 -11.02
N ASP A 47 0.97 8.51 -11.53
CA ASP A 47 1.29 8.97 -12.88
C ASP A 47 0.58 8.10 -13.94
N ALA A 48 -0.40 8.71 -14.63
CA ALA A 48 -1.16 8.05 -15.68
C ALA A 48 -0.31 7.58 -16.86
N ARG A 49 0.87 8.17 -17.07
CA ARG A 49 1.83 7.70 -18.08
C ARG A 49 2.39 6.33 -17.71
N LEU A 50 2.55 6.04 -16.43
CA LEU A 50 3.04 4.75 -15.93
C LEU A 50 1.91 3.75 -15.71
N TRP A 51 0.78 4.19 -15.15
CA TRP A 51 -0.28 3.32 -14.64
C TRP A 51 -1.55 3.27 -15.50
N GLY A 52 -1.60 4.05 -16.57
CA GLY A 52 -2.75 4.15 -17.47
C GLY A 52 -3.74 5.26 -17.09
N PRO A 53 -4.74 5.52 -17.94
CA PRO A 53 -5.71 6.60 -17.74
C PRO A 53 -6.56 6.41 -16.47
N ASP A 54 -6.68 5.18 -15.98
CA ASP A 54 -7.41 4.82 -14.78
C ASP A 54 -6.48 4.75 -13.54
N ALA A 55 -5.30 5.37 -13.56
CA ALA A 55 -4.35 5.41 -12.44
C ALA A 55 -4.97 5.88 -11.11
N ALA A 56 -5.98 6.76 -11.15
CA ALA A 56 -6.69 7.21 -9.94
C ALA A 56 -7.72 6.20 -9.41
N GLN A 57 -8.06 5.17 -10.19
CA GLN A 57 -9.06 4.16 -9.82
C GLN A 57 -8.39 3.00 -9.08
N PHE A 58 -9.11 2.48 -8.08
CA PHE A 58 -8.72 1.25 -7.39
C PHE A 58 -9.06 0.03 -8.26
N ASN A 59 -8.04 -0.55 -8.89
CA ASN A 59 -8.16 -1.75 -9.72
C ASN A 59 -7.09 -2.80 -9.35
N PRO A 60 -7.42 -3.75 -8.44
CA PRO A 60 -6.52 -4.83 -8.07
C PRO A 60 -6.07 -5.71 -9.24
N GLY A 61 -6.87 -5.79 -10.31
CA GLY A 61 -6.61 -6.62 -11.50
C GLY A 61 -5.32 -6.24 -12.23
N ARG A 62 -4.81 -5.01 -12.06
CA ARG A 62 -3.51 -4.58 -12.62
C ARG A 62 -2.36 -5.50 -12.24
N PHE A 63 -2.44 -6.14 -11.08
CA PHE A 63 -1.38 -7.02 -10.55
C PHE A 63 -1.58 -8.49 -10.90
N ALA A 64 -2.53 -8.85 -11.76
CA ALA A 64 -2.83 -10.24 -12.11
C ALA A 64 -1.64 -10.96 -12.75
N GLU A 65 -0.87 -10.27 -13.59
CA GLU A 65 0.36 -10.81 -14.20
C GLU A 65 1.64 -10.52 -13.39
N GLY A 66 1.47 -10.14 -12.12
CA GLY A 66 2.58 -9.81 -11.22
C GLY A 66 3.01 -8.34 -11.26
N VAL A 67 3.82 -7.95 -10.28
CA VAL A 67 4.22 -6.55 -10.04
C VAL A 67 4.99 -5.95 -11.21
N ALA A 68 5.90 -6.71 -11.82
CA ALA A 68 6.75 -6.22 -12.91
C ALA A 68 5.97 -5.86 -14.19
N ARG A 69 4.73 -6.33 -14.33
CA ARG A 69 3.85 -6.07 -15.48
C ARG A 69 2.68 -5.15 -15.14
N ALA A 70 2.56 -4.69 -13.89
CA ALA A 70 1.42 -3.90 -13.44
C ALA A 70 1.41 -2.45 -13.94
N ALA A 71 2.54 -1.97 -14.46
CA ALA A 71 2.73 -0.63 -15.00
C ALA A 71 3.62 -0.69 -16.24
N ARG A 72 3.67 0.41 -17.00
CA ARG A 72 4.54 0.53 -18.19
C ARG A 72 6.02 0.37 -17.88
N HIS A 73 6.44 0.77 -16.67
CA HIS A 73 7.82 0.61 -16.21
C HIS A 73 7.87 -0.45 -15.10
N PRO A 74 8.75 -1.47 -15.20
CA PRO A 74 8.76 -2.62 -14.29
C PRO A 74 9.10 -2.25 -12.84
N THR A 75 9.70 -1.08 -12.62
CA THR A 75 10.04 -0.55 -11.28
C THR A 75 9.16 0.62 -10.84
N ALA A 76 8.01 0.87 -11.49
CA ALA A 76 7.11 1.95 -11.06
C ALA A 76 6.46 1.67 -9.70
N PHE A 77 6.33 0.39 -9.31
CA PHE A 77 5.76 -0.01 -8.03
C PHE A 77 6.83 -0.09 -6.94
N ILE A 78 6.91 0.96 -6.12
CA ILE A 78 7.94 1.14 -5.07
C ILE A 78 7.37 1.53 -3.68
N PRO A 79 6.29 0.90 -3.18
CA PRO A 79 5.68 1.29 -1.90
C PRO A 79 6.58 1.06 -0.67
N PHE A 80 7.59 0.20 -0.82
CA PHE A 80 8.60 -0.11 0.20
C PHE A 80 9.99 0.42 -0.17
N GLY A 81 10.07 1.31 -1.17
CA GLY A 81 11.33 1.72 -1.79
C GLY A 81 11.88 0.68 -2.76
N LEU A 82 13.14 0.86 -3.16
CA LEU A 82 13.84 0.03 -4.13
C LEU A 82 15.33 -0.08 -3.76
N GLY A 83 15.95 -1.21 -4.11
CA GLY A 83 17.39 -1.46 -3.93
C GLY A 83 17.78 -1.87 -2.50
N ALA A 84 19.07 -1.80 -2.19
CA ALA A 84 19.66 -2.34 -0.94
C ALA A 84 19.14 -1.69 0.36
N ARG A 85 18.45 -0.55 0.27
CA ARG A 85 17.85 0.16 1.41
C ARG A 85 16.32 0.19 1.32
N MET A 86 15.71 -0.75 0.62
CA MET A 86 14.27 -1.00 0.69
C MET A 86 13.86 -1.43 2.10
N CYS A 87 12.57 -1.32 2.41
CA CYS A 87 12.03 -1.65 3.73
C CYS A 87 12.35 -3.11 4.11
N ILE A 88 13.16 -3.29 5.15
CA ILE A 88 13.50 -4.62 5.69
C ILE A 88 12.26 -5.37 6.20
N GLY A 89 11.22 -4.63 6.61
CA GLY A 89 9.97 -5.18 7.12
C GLY A 89 8.94 -5.53 6.05
N GLN A 90 9.24 -5.38 4.75
CA GLN A 90 8.24 -5.60 3.67
C GLN A 90 7.56 -6.97 3.75
N ASN A 91 8.34 -8.04 3.92
CA ASN A 91 7.80 -9.40 3.93
C ASN A 91 6.90 -9.63 5.15
N LEU A 92 7.33 -9.13 6.33
CA LEU A 92 6.54 -9.22 7.56
C LEU A 92 5.24 -8.43 7.41
N ALA A 93 5.30 -7.18 6.95
CA ALA A 93 4.13 -6.32 6.77
C ALA A 93 3.10 -6.93 5.81
N LEU A 94 3.55 -7.51 4.69
CA LEU A 94 2.64 -8.17 3.75
C LEU A 94 2.04 -9.46 4.31
N LEU A 95 2.78 -10.22 5.12
CA LEU A 95 2.26 -11.41 5.79
C LEU A 95 1.20 -11.02 6.82
N GLU A 96 1.52 -10.08 7.71
CA GLU A 96 0.60 -9.58 8.74
C GLU A 96 -0.66 -8.99 8.11
N ALA A 97 -0.54 -8.11 7.11
CA ALA A 97 -1.70 -7.52 6.45
C ALA A 97 -2.61 -8.58 5.82
N LYS A 98 -2.06 -9.62 5.18
CA LYS A 98 -2.84 -10.73 4.63
C LYS A 98 -3.59 -11.49 5.72
N LEU A 99 -2.90 -11.84 6.81
CA LEU A 99 -3.49 -12.58 7.92
C LEU A 99 -4.57 -11.76 8.63
N THR A 100 -4.31 -10.49 8.93
CA THR A 100 -5.28 -9.59 9.56
C THR A 100 -6.55 -9.46 8.71
N VAL A 101 -6.41 -9.20 7.40
CA VAL A 101 -7.57 -9.09 6.51
C VAL A 101 -8.32 -10.42 6.41
N ALA A 102 -7.62 -11.55 6.30
CA ALA A 102 -8.25 -12.87 6.25
C ALA A 102 -9.06 -13.16 7.52
N ILE A 103 -8.48 -12.92 8.71
CA ILE A 103 -9.16 -13.13 10.00
C ILE A 103 -10.38 -12.22 10.12
N ILE A 104 -10.28 -10.95 9.72
CA ILE A 104 -11.41 -10.02 9.75
C ILE A 104 -12.52 -10.53 8.83
N LEU A 105 -12.21 -10.90 7.60
CA LEU A 105 -13.20 -11.35 6.60
C LEU A 105 -13.85 -12.70 6.97
N GLN A 106 -13.16 -13.58 7.69
CA GLN A 106 -13.72 -14.84 8.18
C GLN A 106 -14.68 -14.67 9.35
N ARG A 107 -14.55 -13.58 10.12
CA ARG A 107 -15.30 -13.39 11.37
C ARG A 107 -16.35 -12.30 11.29
N PHE A 108 -16.18 -11.34 10.38
CA PHE A 108 -17.02 -10.15 10.33
C PHE A 108 -17.35 -9.74 8.90
N ALA A 109 -18.61 -9.36 8.70
CA ALA A 109 -18.99 -8.43 7.66
C ALA A 109 -18.78 -7.00 8.19
N PHE A 110 -18.30 -6.09 7.35
CA PHE A 110 -18.10 -4.71 7.78
C PHE A 110 -18.41 -3.72 6.67
N ARG A 111 -18.72 -2.49 7.09
CA ARG A 111 -18.97 -1.35 6.21
C ARG A 111 -18.39 -0.08 6.82
N LEU A 112 -18.13 0.91 5.97
CA LEU A 112 -17.76 2.25 6.44
C LEU A 112 -18.91 2.84 7.28
N ALA A 113 -18.56 3.54 8.36
CA ALA A 113 -19.54 4.31 9.12
C ALA A 113 -20.05 5.48 8.26
N PRO A 114 -21.30 5.94 8.44
CA PRO A 114 -21.82 7.13 7.73
C PRO A 114 -21.01 8.40 7.99
N THR A 115 -20.27 8.43 9.10
CA THR A 115 -19.36 9.52 9.50
C THR A 115 -17.98 9.44 8.84
N TYR A 116 -17.72 8.42 8.01
CA TYR A 116 -16.45 8.29 7.31
C TYR A 116 -16.26 9.44 6.32
N VAL A 117 -15.11 10.10 6.40
CA VAL A 117 -14.67 11.13 5.45
C VAL A 117 -13.34 10.69 4.85
N HIS A 118 -13.31 10.55 3.53
CA HIS A 118 -12.08 10.19 2.81
C HIS A 118 -11.15 11.40 2.69
N ALA A 119 -10.26 11.58 3.67
CA ALA A 119 -9.28 12.65 3.71
C ALA A 119 -7.89 12.11 4.10
N PRO A 120 -7.11 11.54 3.16
CA PRO A 120 -5.72 11.17 3.41
C PRO A 120 -4.88 12.42 3.70
N THR A 121 -4.03 12.36 4.72
CA THR A 121 -3.07 13.43 5.06
C THR A 121 -1.72 12.85 5.44
N VAL A 122 -0.70 13.69 5.41
CA VAL A 122 0.70 13.29 5.66
C VAL A 122 1.24 14.09 6.84
N LEU A 123 1.75 13.37 7.84
CA LEU A 123 2.62 13.93 8.88
C LEU A 123 4.02 13.33 8.74
N MET A 124 4.18 12.09 9.21
CA MET A 124 5.36 11.26 8.96
C MET A 124 5.05 10.14 7.97
N LEU A 125 3.88 9.52 8.13
CA LEU A 125 3.32 8.55 7.21
C LEU A 125 2.02 9.12 6.62
N LEU A 126 1.54 8.50 5.55
CA LEU A 126 0.19 8.70 5.04
C LEU A 126 -0.82 8.01 5.96
N TYR A 127 -1.82 8.76 6.43
CA TYR A 127 -2.89 8.22 7.28
C TYR A 127 -4.21 8.95 7.02
N PRO A 128 -5.37 8.37 7.41
CA PRO A 128 -6.65 9.06 7.29
C PRO A 128 -6.77 10.15 8.36
N GLN A 129 -6.88 11.42 7.95
CA GLN A 129 -6.90 12.59 8.83
C GLN A 129 -7.94 12.49 9.96
N TYR A 130 -9.12 11.97 9.64
CA TYR A 130 -10.25 11.82 10.57
C TYR A 130 -10.45 10.38 11.03
N GLY A 131 -9.44 9.51 10.85
CA GLY A 131 -9.55 8.08 11.06
C GLY A 131 -10.39 7.37 9.99
N ALA A 132 -10.59 6.07 10.17
CA ALA A 132 -11.43 5.25 9.30
C ALA A 132 -12.45 4.48 10.16
N PRO A 133 -13.53 5.14 10.64
CA PRO A 133 -14.55 4.46 11.42
C PRO A 133 -15.24 3.37 10.59
N VAL A 134 -15.19 2.13 11.08
CA VAL A 134 -15.77 0.94 10.45
C VAL A 134 -16.76 0.30 11.41
N VAL A 135 -17.93 -0.09 10.88
CA VAL A 135 -18.96 -0.82 11.63
C VAL A 135 -18.83 -2.30 11.29
N PHE A 136 -18.51 -3.10 12.28
CA PHE A 136 -18.40 -4.56 12.17
C PHE A 136 -19.69 -5.24 12.60
N ARG A 137 -20.03 -6.34 11.92
CA ARG A 137 -21.09 -7.28 12.26
C ARG A 137 -20.50 -8.68 12.24
N PRO A 138 -20.60 -9.47 13.33
CA PRO A 138 -20.16 -10.85 13.32
C PRO A 138 -20.84 -11.62 12.19
N LEU A 139 -20.09 -12.45 11.48
CA LEU A 139 -20.68 -13.39 10.54
C LEU A 139 -21.43 -14.48 11.32
N PRO A 140 -22.52 -15.01 10.76
CA PRO A 140 -23.14 -16.21 11.32
C PRO A 140 -22.10 -17.36 11.34
N PRO A 141 -22.22 -18.30 12.30
CA PRO A 141 -21.35 -19.47 12.33
C PRO A 141 -21.42 -20.22 10.99
N ASP A 142 -20.28 -20.69 10.50
CA ASP A 142 -20.28 -21.55 9.32
C ASP A 142 -20.98 -22.87 9.71
N PRO A 143 -21.97 -23.37 8.94
CA PRO A 143 -22.59 -24.67 9.20
C PRO A 143 -21.60 -25.84 9.22
N SER A 144 -20.41 -25.67 8.62
CA SER A 144 -19.32 -26.64 8.63
C SER A 144 -18.36 -26.50 9.81
N ASP A 145 -18.49 -25.45 10.63
CA ASP A 145 -17.68 -25.30 11.84
C ASP A 145 -18.10 -26.33 12.91
N PRO A 146 -17.13 -26.98 13.59
CA PRO A 146 -17.45 -27.83 14.73
C PRO A 146 -18.15 -27.03 15.82
N PRO A 147 -19.10 -27.63 16.57
CA PRO A 147 -19.83 -26.94 17.62
C PRO A 147 -18.85 -26.30 18.61
N ALA A 148 -19.10 -25.03 18.93
CA ALA A 148 -18.23 -24.26 19.81
C ALA A 148 -17.99 -25.03 21.11
N ALA A 149 -16.72 -25.31 21.40
CA ALA A 149 -16.33 -25.97 22.64
C ALA A 149 -16.88 -25.17 23.84
N PRO A 150 -17.41 -25.83 24.88
CA PRO A 150 -17.94 -25.14 26.04
C PRO A 150 -16.84 -24.27 26.64
N ARG A 151 -17.12 -22.97 26.77
CA ARG A 151 -16.21 -22.03 27.42
C ARG A 151 -16.04 -22.47 28.88
N CYS A 152 -14.85 -22.90 29.27
CA CYS A 152 -14.53 -23.11 30.69
C CYS A 152 -14.78 -21.78 31.43
N ARG A 153 -15.63 -21.84 32.46
CA ARG A 153 -15.90 -20.73 33.39
C ARG A 153 -14.70 -20.47 34.28
#